data_AF-A0A962IGH3-F1
#
_entry.id   AF-A0A962IGH3-F1
#
_cell.length_a   1.000
_cell.length_b   1.000
_cell.length_c   1.000
_cell.angle_alpha   90.00
_cell.angle_beta   90.00
_cell.angle_gamma   90.00
#
_symmetry.space_group_name_H-M   'P 1'
#
loop_
_entity.id
_entity.type
_entity.pdbx_description
1 polymer ?
#
loop_
_entity_poly.entity_id
_entity_poly.type
_entity_poly.pdbx_seq_one_letter_code
_entity_poly.pdbx_strand_id
1 'polypeptide(L)'
;MKTRRRYSLKLLFIILLVIGLLIPQTSIMSLISERQSWRYEARESIAQSWPGNQTLAGPLLLIPYQLVYDVKEKVREKDGSEREIIRTVQTRDRLQLLPTRLNIDSKLASTLRYRGIYQVPVFTSQMNLSGYFDTSPLLELQQENRNKQLVLETPQLSVLVRDQRGVATPPVLKWDGQELVLKPGSNLPEAASGMHVKLPPLSPEQPRQLAFSFPLELRGMLE
;
A
#
# COMPACT_ATOMS: atom_id res chain seq x y z
N MET A 1 60.56 39.92 29.40
CA MET A 1 60.27 38.46 29.46
C MET A 1 59.23 38.04 30.52
N LYS A 2 59.05 38.76 31.65
CA LYS A 2 58.08 38.41 32.72
C LYS A 2 56.59 38.46 32.30
N THR A 3 56.21 39.33 31.36
CA THR A 3 54.82 39.50 30.93
C THR A 3 54.30 38.32 30.10
N ARG A 4 55.11 37.77 29.17
CA ARG A 4 54.74 36.59 28.35
C ARG A 4 54.39 35.37 29.19
N ARG A 5 55.15 35.08 30.25
CA ARG A 5 54.93 33.94 31.16
C ARG A 5 53.58 34.02 31.88
N ARG A 6 53.11 35.22 32.25
CA ARG A 6 51.80 35.43 32.88
C ARG A 6 50.65 35.18 31.91
N TYR A 7 50.81 35.54 30.64
CA TYR A 7 49.80 35.26 29.61
C TYR A 7 49.72 33.77 29.27
N SER A 8 50.86 33.06 29.17
CA SER A 8 50.88 31.60 28.95
C SER A 8 50.22 30.81 30.08
N LEU A 9 50.38 31.23 31.33
CA LEU A 9 49.71 30.62 32.48
C LEU A 9 48.19 30.84 32.45
N LYS A 10 47.74 32.04 32.08
CA LYS A 10 46.31 32.32 31.88
C LYS A 10 45.72 31.48 30.75
N LEU A 11 46.45 31.33 29.63
CA LEU A 11 46.05 30.49 28.51
C LEU A 11 45.91 29.02 28.93
N LEU A 12 46.88 28.48 29.67
CA LEU A 12 46.85 27.11 30.18
C LEU A 12 45.63 26.88 31.09
N PHE A 13 45.33 27.83 31.98
CA PHE A 13 44.16 27.76 32.85
C PHE A 13 42.85 27.74 32.07
N ILE A 14 42.74 28.56 31.01
CA ILE A 14 41.56 28.56 30.12
C ILE A 14 41.44 27.21 29.41
N ILE A 15 42.53 26.65 28.87
CA ILE A 15 42.52 25.33 28.20
C ILE A 15 42.08 24.24 29.18
N LEU A 16 42.59 24.24 30.41
CA LEU A 16 42.22 23.27 31.44
C LEU A 16 40.74 23.40 31.83
N LEU A 17 40.23 24.63 31.92
CA LEU A 17 38.82 24.91 32.18
C LEU A 17 37.93 24.42 31.03
N VAL A 18 38.33 24.65 29.78
CA VAL A 18 37.62 24.13 28.59
C VAL A 18 37.57 22.61 28.60
N ILE A 19 38.70 21.93 28.86
CA ILE A 19 38.74 20.46 28.97
C ILE A 19 37.84 19.99 30.12
N GLY A 20 37.88 20.68 31.27
CA GLY A 20 37.02 20.38 32.42
C GLY A 20 35.53 20.49 32.09
N LEU A 21 35.13 21.44 31.23
CA LEU A 21 33.75 21.57 30.74
C LEU A 21 33.38 20.56 29.65
N LEU A 22 34.35 20.06 28.87
CA LEU A 22 34.08 19.07 27.82
C LEU A 22 33.67 17.71 28.40
N ILE A 23 34.24 17.29 29.54
CA ILE A 23 33.93 16.01 30.19
C ILE A 23 32.43 15.88 30.56
N PRO A 24 31.80 16.83 31.28
CA PRO A 24 30.37 16.74 31.58
C PRO A 24 29.51 16.89 30.33
N GLN A 25 29.93 17.70 29.34
CA GLN A 25 29.19 17.85 28.08
C GLN A 25 29.08 16.53 27.31
N THR A 26 30.20 15.82 27.12
CA THR A 26 30.20 14.54 26.40
C THR A 26 29.43 13.46 27.17
N SER A 27 29.50 13.48 28.51
CA SER A 27 28.76 12.56 29.38
C SER A 27 27.25 12.75 29.31
N ILE A 28 26.77 13.99 29.22
CA ILE A 28 25.35 14.28 29.01
C ILE A 28 24.91 13.81 27.62
N MET A 29 25.73 14.06 26.59
CA MET A 29 25.45 13.60 25.23
C MET A 29 25.38 12.07 25.14
N SER A 30 26.28 11.34 25.79
CA SER A 30 26.24 9.87 25.81
C SER A 30 25.00 9.34 26.54
N LEU A 31 24.61 9.94 27.67
CA LEU A 31 23.41 9.55 28.41
C LEU A 31 22.13 9.81 27.59
N ILE A 32 22.06 10.94 26.89
CA ILE A 32 20.94 11.25 26.00
C ILE A 32 20.88 10.24 24.85
N SER A 33 22.02 9.92 24.25
CA SER A 33 22.13 8.94 23.16
C SER A 33 21.67 7.54 23.62
N GLU A 34 22.09 7.11 24.81
CA GLU A 34 21.67 5.82 25.40
C GLU A 34 20.16 5.77 25.69
N ARG A 35 19.58 6.87 26.19
CA ARG A 35 18.13 6.94 26.37
C ARG A 35 17.36 6.94 25.05
N GLN A 36 17.91 7.57 24.00
CA GLN A 36 17.32 7.52 22.67
C GLN A 36 17.40 6.12 22.07
N SER A 37 18.53 5.42 22.22
CA SER A 37 18.70 4.06 21.70
C SER A 37 17.76 3.07 22.39
N TRP A 38 17.61 3.11 23.72
CA TRP A 38 16.66 2.24 24.44
C TRP A 38 15.20 2.51 24.05
N ARG A 39 14.83 3.78 23.83
CA ARG A 39 13.48 4.12 23.31
C ARG A 39 13.24 3.57 21.92
N TYR A 40 14.25 3.65 21.06
CA TYR A 40 14.19 3.10 19.71
C TYR A 40 14.06 1.57 19.73
N GLU A 41 14.87 0.89 20.54
CA GLU A 41 14.82 -0.56 20.70
C GLU A 41 13.48 -1.03 21.26
N ALA A 42 12.90 -0.31 22.23
CA ALA A 42 11.57 -0.60 22.74
C ALA A 42 10.49 -0.46 21.66
N ARG A 43 10.59 0.55 20.79
CA ARG A 43 9.69 0.75 19.65
C ARG A 43 9.83 -0.37 18.61
N GLU A 44 11.06 -0.73 18.24
CA GLU A 44 11.31 -1.84 17.30
C GLU A 44 10.82 -3.17 17.85
N SER A 45 11.03 -3.43 19.14
CA SER A 45 10.49 -4.62 19.81
C SER A 45 8.96 -4.66 19.76
N ILE A 46 8.28 -3.52 19.91
CA ILE A 46 6.82 -3.44 19.75
C ILE A 46 6.45 -3.62 18.26
N ALA A 47 7.21 -3.05 17.32
CA ALA A 47 7.01 -3.15 15.86
C ALA A 47 7.08 -4.60 15.31
N GLN A 48 7.75 -5.49 16.03
CA GLN A 48 7.74 -6.92 15.72
C GLN A 48 6.34 -7.53 15.92
N SER A 49 5.58 -7.04 16.91
CA SER A 49 4.25 -7.54 17.29
C SER A 49 3.09 -6.65 16.86
N TRP A 50 3.36 -5.38 16.55
CA TRP A 50 2.37 -4.39 16.16
C TRP A 50 2.78 -3.73 14.83
N PRO A 51 1.86 -3.57 13.88
CA PRO A 51 2.13 -2.89 12.62
C PRO A 51 2.60 -1.45 12.83
N GLY A 52 3.48 -0.95 11.96
CA GLY A 52 3.91 0.45 11.98
C GLY A 52 2.78 1.41 11.59
N ASN A 53 3.12 2.65 11.20
CA ASN A 53 2.16 3.59 10.62
C ASN A 53 1.40 2.91 9.45
N GLN A 54 0.14 3.26 9.22
CA GLN A 54 -0.71 2.60 8.23
C GLN A 54 -1.22 3.59 7.20
N THR A 55 -1.23 3.15 5.95
CA THR A 55 -1.89 3.84 4.85
C THR A 55 -2.85 2.85 4.23
N LEU A 56 -4.11 3.25 4.12
CA LEU A 56 -5.15 2.52 3.42
C LEU A 56 -5.34 3.19 2.06
N ALA A 57 -5.04 2.48 0.97
CA ALA A 57 -5.52 2.90 -0.33
C ALA A 57 -6.92 2.31 -0.54
N GLY A 58 -7.80 3.11 -1.13
CA GLY A 58 -9.18 2.71 -1.39
C GLY A 58 -9.28 1.44 -2.23
N PRO A 59 -10.48 0.85 -2.30
CA PRO A 59 -10.72 -0.35 -3.10
C PRO A 59 -10.50 -0.06 -4.59
N LEU A 60 -9.89 -1.00 -5.29
CA LEU A 60 -9.60 -0.99 -6.72
C LEU A 60 -10.27 -2.21 -7.36
N LEU A 61 -11.12 -1.99 -8.35
CA LEU A 61 -11.74 -3.05 -9.13
C LEU A 61 -10.86 -3.36 -10.35
N LEU A 62 -10.40 -4.61 -10.45
CA LEU A 62 -9.62 -5.08 -11.58
C LEU A 62 -10.43 -6.08 -12.39
N ILE A 63 -10.50 -5.83 -13.70
CA ILE A 63 -11.21 -6.67 -14.67
C ILE A 63 -10.19 -7.08 -15.73
N PRO A 64 -9.55 -8.25 -15.58
CA PRO A 64 -8.67 -8.77 -16.62
C PRO A 64 -9.50 -9.20 -17.83
N TYR A 65 -8.98 -8.97 -19.03
CA TYR A 65 -9.65 -9.35 -20.27
C TYR A 65 -8.67 -9.81 -21.34
N GLN A 66 -9.20 -10.53 -22.32
CA GLN A 66 -8.48 -10.98 -23.49
C GLN A 66 -9.15 -10.44 -24.75
N LEU A 67 -8.35 -9.99 -25.71
CA LEU A 67 -8.79 -9.63 -27.04
C LEU A 67 -8.32 -10.70 -28.01
N VAL A 68 -9.26 -11.35 -28.69
CA VAL A 68 -9.00 -12.33 -29.75
C VAL A 68 -9.43 -11.74 -31.09
N TYR A 69 -8.52 -11.68 -32.04
CA TYR A 69 -8.80 -11.15 -33.38
C TYR A 69 -7.87 -11.74 -34.43
N ASP A 70 -8.37 -11.77 -35.66
CA ASP A 70 -7.64 -12.30 -36.80
C ASP A 70 -6.88 -11.18 -37.52
N VAL A 71 -5.60 -11.44 -37.80
CA VAL A 71 -4.74 -10.56 -38.59
C VAL A 71 -4.42 -11.25 -39.91
N LYS A 72 -4.61 -10.51 -41.01
CA LYS A 72 -4.19 -10.96 -42.33
C LYS A 72 -2.73 -10.59 -42.53
N GLU A 73 -1.87 -11.59 -42.67
CA GLU A 73 -0.45 -11.41 -42.96
C GLU A 73 -0.16 -11.91 -44.38
N LYS A 74 0.61 -11.13 -45.14
CA LYS A 74 1.15 -11.56 -46.41
C LYS A 74 2.51 -12.20 -46.16
N VAL A 75 2.61 -13.50 -46.42
CA VAL A 75 3.87 -14.23 -46.31
C VAL A 75 4.42 -14.44 -47.71
N ARG A 76 5.70 -14.11 -47.90
CA ARG A 76 6.41 -14.36 -49.15
C ARG A 76 7.01 -15.76 -49.09
N GLU A 77 6.58 -16.64 -49.99
CA GLU A 77 7.14 -17.98 -50.11
C GLU A 77 8.51 -17.95 -50.81
N LYS A 78 9.27 -19.04 -50.69
CA LYS A 78 10.63 -19.15 -51.27
C LYS A 78 10.64 -19.03 -52.80
N ASP A 79 9.50 -19.27 -53.45
CA ASP A 79 9.32 -19.13 -54.90
C ASP A 79 9.02 -17.68 -55.34
N GLY A 80 8.90 -16.74 -54.39
CA GLY A 80 8.60 -15.34 -54.65
C GLY A 80 7.11 -14.98 -54.69
N SER A 81 6.21 -15.96 -54.59
CA SER A 81 4.75 -15.75 -54.50
C SER A 81 4.33 -15.19 -53.13
N GLU A 82 3.28 -14.36 -53.12
CA GLU A 82 2.66 -13.86 -51.90
C GLU A 82 1.43 -14.69 -51.57
N ARG A 83 1.37 -15.25 -50.36
CA ARG A 83 0.18 -15.92 -49.82
C ARG A 83 -0.37 -15.13 -48.64
N GLU A 84 -1.67 -14.87 -48.67
CA GLU A 84 -2.38 -14.31 -47.52
C GLU A 84 -2.68 -15.44 -46.53
N ILE A 85 -2.21 -15.31 -45.30
CA ILE A 85 -2.53 -16.21 -44.20
C ILE A 85 -3.33 -15.44 -43.15
N ILE A 86 -4.26 -16.15 -42.51
CA ILE A 86 -5.01 -15.63 -41.37
C ILE A 86 -4.32 -16.15 -40.11
N ARG A 87 -3.88 -15.24 -39.25
CA ARG A 87 -3.30 -15.57 -37.95
C ARG A 87 -4.20 -15.02 -36.85
N THR A 88 -4.68 -15.90 -35.99
CA THR A 88 -5.40 -15.49 -34.77
C THR A 88 -4.39 -14.99 -33.73
N VAL A 89 -4.61 -13.77 -33.26
CA VAL A 89 -3.80 -13.10 -32.23
C VAL A 89 -4.63 -12.99 -30.96
N GLN A 90 -3.98 -13.25 -29.82
CA GLN A 90 -4.57 -13.12 -28.50
C GLN A 90 -3.72 -12.18 -27.65
N THR A 91 -4.32 -11.12 -27.13
CA THR A 91 -3.66 -10.17 -26.22
C THR A 91 -4.40 -10.14 -24.90
N ARG A 92 -3.67 -10.11 -23.78
CA ARG A 92 -4.23 -10.05 -22.43
C ARG A 92 -3.90 -8.72 -21.81
N ASP A 93 -4.90 -8.06 -21.24
CA ASP A 93 -4.76 -6.79 -20.57
C ASP A 93 -5.74 -6.71 -19.38
N ARG A 94 -5.81 -5.56 -18.71
CA ARG A 94 -6.59 -5.37 -17.49
C ARG A 94 -7.15 -3.96 -17.39
N LEU A 95 -8.46 -3.88 -17.22
CA LEU A 95 -9.15 -2.64 -16.91
C LEU A 95 -9.12 -2.41 -15.39
N GLN A 96 -8.71 -1.23 -14.97
CA GLN A 96 -8.66 -0.82 -13.56
C GLN A 96 -9.66 0.29 -13.31
N LEU A 97 -10.59 0.06 -12.38
CA LEU A 97 -11.65 1.01 -12.04
C LEU A 97 -11.53 1.44 -10.58
N LEU A 98 -11.55 2.75 -10.38
CA LEU A 98 -11.69 3.38 -9.07
C LEU A 98 -13.17 3.53 -8.72
N PRO A 99 -13.54 3.54 -7.44
CA PRO A 99 -14.92 3.72 -7.03
C PRO A 99 -15.35 5.15 -7.39
N THR A 100 -16.50 5.27 -8.04
CA THR A 100 -17.11 6.57 -8.37
C THR A 100 -17.51 7.32 -7.10
N ARG A 101 -17.92 6.56 -6.07
CA ARG A 101 -18.12 7.08 -4.72
C ARG A 101 -17.49 6.14 -3.71
N LEU A 102 -16.75 6.71 -2.78
CA LEU A 102 -16.17 6.03 -1.63
C LEU A 102 -16.46 6.85 -0.38
N ASN A 103 -17.21 6.25 0.55
CA ASN A 103 -17.47 6.75 1.88
C ASN A 103 -16.68 5.90 2.89
N ILE A 104 -16.03 6.57 3.82
CA ILE A 104 -15.25 5.92 4.88
C ILE A 104 -15.67 6.55 6.21
N ASP A 105 -16.39 5.79 7.01
CA ASP A 105 -16.73 6.16 8.38
C ASP A 105 -15.73 5.50 9.33
N SER A 106 -14.96 6.30 10.06
CA SER A 106 -13.88 5.79 10.90
C SER A 106 -14.00 6.24 12.35
N LYS A 107 -13.76 5.30 13.27
CA LYS A 107 -13.56 5.56 14.70
C LYS A 107 -12.15 5.14 15.09
N LEU A 108 -11.35 6.10 15.52
CA LEU A 108 -9.98 5.88 15.95
C LEU A 108 -9.88 5.92 17.47
N ALA A 109 -9.29 4.87 18.05
CA ALA A 109 -8.95 4.80 19.46
C ALA A 109 -7.44 4.67 19.64
N SER A 110 -6.87 5.49 20.52
CA SER A 110 -5.44 5.44 20.86
C SER A 110 -5.25 4.81 22.24
N THR A 111 -4.23 3.96 22.36
CA THR A 111 -3.85 3.28 23.61
C THR A 111 -2.34 3.27 23.77
N LEU A 112 -1.85 3.14 24.99
CA LEU A 112 -0.41 3.00 25.25
C LEU A 112 -0.05 1.52 25.35
N ARG A 113 1.01 1.11 24.64
CA ARG A 113 1.67 -0.19 24.81
C ARG A 113 2.98 0.01 25.55
N TYR A 114 3.34 -0.95 26.39
CA TYR A 114 4.49 -0.85 27.28
C TYR A 114 5.52 -1.91 26.94
N ARG A 115 6.80 -1.52 26.99
CA ARG A 115 7.96 -2.41 26.95
C ARG A 115 8.96 -1.92 27.99
N GLY A 116 9.05 -2.63 29.11
CA GLY A 116 9.81 -2.17 30.27
C GLY A 116 9.23 -0.87 30.84
N ILE A 117 10.07 0.16 31.00
CA ILE A 117 9.65 1.50 31.45
C ILE A 117 9.20 2.42 30.31
N TYR A 118 9.25 1.95 29.06
CA TYR A 118 8.92 2.74 27.90
C TYR A 118 7.49 2.49 27.43
N GLN A 119 6.83 3.57 27.04
CA GLN A 119 5.49 3.56 26.47
C GLN A 119 5.53 4.01 25.01
N VAL A 120 4.79 3.31 24.16
CA VAL A 120 4.63 3.61 22.73
C VAL A 120 3.13 3.76 22.44
N PRO A 121 2.69 4.91 21.91
CA PRO A 121 1.30 5.09 21.52
C PRO A 121 0.98 4.25 20.29
N VAL A 122 -0.11 3.49 20.38
CA VAL A 122 -0.65 2.69 19.28
C VAL A 122 -2.10 3.05 19.06
N PHE A 123 -2.60 2.86 17.85
CA PHE A 123 -4.00 3.10 17.52
C PHE A 123 -4.67 1.86 16.94
N THR A 124 -5.98 1.80 17.13
CA THR A 124 -6.90 0.89 16.43
C THR A 124 -7.97 1.74 15.77
N SER A 125 -8.16 1.55 14.47
CA SER A 125 -9.13 2.25 13.64
C SER A 125 -10.19 1.27 13.17
N GLN A 126 -11.43 1.47 13.60
CA GLN A 126 -12.59 0.73 13.12
C GLN A 126 -13.23 1.56 12.01
N MET A 127 -13.19 1.05 10.78
CA MET A 127 -13.67 1.73 9.59
C MET A 127 -14.82 0.96 8.96
N ASN A 128 -15.81 1.66 8.44
CA ASN A 128 -16.80 1.11 7.53
C ASN A 128 -16.60 1.79 6.18
N LEU A 129 -16.20 0.99 5.19
CA LEU A 129 -16.05 1.44 3.81
C LEU A 129 -17.33 1.10 3.06
N SER A 130 -17.86 2.04 2.32
CA SER A 130 -19.02 1.83 1.44
C SER A 130 -18.91 2.68 0.19
N GLY A 131 -19.58 2.28 -0.88
CA GLY A 131 -19.49 2.99 -2.14
C GLY A 131 -20.07 2.21 -3.30
N TYR A 132 -19.76 2.67 -4.51
CA TYR A 132 -20.07 1.94 -5.73
C TYR A 132 -19.05 2.20 -6.83
N PHE A 133 -18.94 1.23 -7.74
CA PHE A 133 -18.22 1.35 -9.01
C PHE A 133 -19.21 1.55 -10.14
N ASP A 134 -18.87 2.39 -11.11
CA ASP A 134 -19.59 2.52 -12.38
C ASP A 134 -18.91 1.65 -13.45
N THR A 135 -19.67 0.74 -14.06
CA THR A 135 -19.15 -0.13 -15.13
C THR A 135 -19.25 0.47 -16.53
N SER A 136 -19.64 1.74 -16.69
CA SER A 136 -19.66 2.41 -18.00
C SER A 136 -18.33 2.29 -18.79
N PRO A 137 -17.13 2.38 -18.18
CA PRO A 137 -15.87 2.17 -18.90
C PRO A 137 -15.70 0.74 -19.46
N LEU A 138 -16.38 -0.26 -18.91
CA LEU A 138 -16.38 -1.62 -19.46
C LEU A 138 -17.16 -1.69 -20.77
N LEU A 139 -18.26 -0.94 -20.87
CA LEU A 139 -19.01 -0.79 -22.11
C LEU A 139 -18.19 -0.04 -23.16
N GLU A 140 -17.52 1.05 -22.78
CA GLU A 140 -16.61 1.79 -23.67
C GLU A 140 -15.51 0.89 -24.23
N LEU A 141 -14.87 0.08 -23.38
CA LEU A 141 -13.86 -0.90 -23.79
C LEU A 141 -14.41 -1.90 -24.83
N GLN A 142 -15.63 -2.39 -24.64
CA GLN A 142 -16.30 -3.26 -25.60
C GLN A 142 -16.57 -2.54 -26.92
N GLN A 143 -16.96 -1.25 -26.86
CA GLN A 143 -17.24 -0.45 -28.05
C GLN A 143 -15.99 -0.13 -28.87
N GLU A 144 -14.89 0.20 -28.22
CA GLU A 144 -13.60 0.46 -28.86
C GLU A 144 -13.02 -0.78 -29.56
N ASN A 145 -13.35 -1.97 -29.04
CA ASN A 145 -12.85 -3.24 -29.56
C ASN A 145 -13.96 -4.05 -30.26
N ARG A 146 -14.98 -3.41 -30.84
CA ARG A 146 -16.09 -4.08 -31.55
C ARG A 146 -15.66 -5.03 -32.68
N ASN A 147 -14.49 -4.81 -33.26
CA ASN A 147 -13.91 -5.65 -34.31
C ASN A 147 -13.08 -6.84 -33.76
N LYS A 148 -13.02 -7.00 -32.43
CA LYS A 148 -12.31 -8.08 -31.74
C LYS A 148 -13.27 -8.80 -30.81
N GLN A 149 -13.01 -10.06 -30.52
CA GLN A 149 -13.73 -10.79 -29.49
C GLN A 149 -13.14 -10.42 -28.11
N LEU A 150 -13.93 -9.71 -27.30
CA LEU A 150 -13.60 -9.40 -25.91
C LEU A 150 -14.05 -10.54 -25.01
N VAL A 151 -13.10 -11.19 -24.32
CA VAL A 151 -13.37 -12.23 -23.33
C VAL A 151 -12.97 -11.71 -21.96
N LEU A 152 -13.94 -11.48 -21.08
CA LEU A 152 -13.68 -11.07 -19.70
C LEU A 152 -13.24 -12.28 -18.87
N GLU A 153 -12.22 -12.07 -18.05
CA GLU A 153 -11.79 -13.05 -17.06
C GLU A 153 -12.44 -12.73 -15.70
N THR A 154 -12.11 -13.52 -14.67
CA THR A 154 -12.66 -13.31 -13.33
C THR A 154 -12.22 -11.95 -12.76
N PRO A 155 -13.16 -11.03 -12.49
CA PRO A 155 -12.83 -9.76 -11.89
C PRO A 155 -12.44 -9.94 -10.42
N GLN A 156 -11.74 -8.96 -9.87
CA GLN A 156 -11.32 -8.97 -8.47
C GLN A 156 -11.36 -7.57 -7.86
N LEU A 157 -11.70 -7.50 -6.59
CA LEU A 157 -11.52 -6.30 -5.78
C LEU A 157 -10.17 -6.42 -5.06
N SER A 158 -9.37 -5.35 -5.06
CA SER A 158 -8.13 -5.23 -4.30
C SER A 158 -8.22 -4.04 -3.37
N VAL A 159 -7.72 -4.18 -2.14
CA VAL A 159 -7.64 -3.10 -1.15
C VAL A 159 -6.22 -3.08 -0.62
N LEU A 160 -5.51 -1.96 -0.79
CA LEU A 160 -4.11 -1.87 -0.40
C LEU A 160 -3.98 -1.36 1.03
N VAL A 161 -3.17 -2.05 1.82
CA VAL A 161 -2.77 -1.61 3.16
C VAL A 161 -1.26 -1.62 3.25
N ARG A 162 -0.68 -0.65 3.95
CA ARG A 162 0.79 -0.53 4.08
C ARG A 162 1.40 -1.76 4.73
N ASP A 163 0.81 -2.25 5.82
CA ASP A 163 1.23 -3.48 6.51
C ASP A 163 0.02 -4.37 6.79
N GLN A 164 -0.03 -5.52 6.11
CA GLN A 164 -1.11 -6.50 6.25
C GLN A 164 -1.25 -7.06 7.67
N ARG A 165 -0.18 -7.04 8.49
CA ARG A 165 -0.23 -7.48 9.89
C ARG A 165 -1.17 -6.62 10.73
N GLY A 166 -1.48 -5.40 10.27
CA GLY A 166 -2.41 -4.51 10.95
C GLY A 166 -3.87 -4.78 10.68
N VAL A 167 -4.20 -5.61 9.70
CA VAL A 167 -5.58 -6.06 9.48
C VAL A 167 -5.90 -7.11 10.55
N ALA A 168 -6.71 -6.74 11.54
CA ALA A 168 -6.96 -7.59 12.69
C ALA A 168 -7.80 -8.84 12.36
N THR A 169 -8.72 -8.72 11.40
CA THR A 169 -9.63 -9.80 11.00
C THR A 169 -9.93 -9.67 9.50
N PRO A 170 -9.93 -10.77 8.72
CA PRO A 170 -10.33 -10.74 7.33
C PRO A 170 -11.76 -10.19 7.19
N PRO A 171 -11.96 -9.05 6.51
CA PRO A 171 -13.27 -8.45 6.41
C PRO A 171 -14.16 -9.19 5.41
N VAL A 172 -15.47 -9.14 5.65
CA VAL A 172 -16.48 -9.65 4.71
C VAL A 172 -16.96 -8.50 3.84
N LEU A 173 -16.74 -8.64 2.53
CA LEU A 173 -17.25 -7.76 1.49
C LEU A 173 -18.70 -8.09 1.20
N LYS A 174 -19.58 -7.10 1.31
CA LYS A 174 -20.90 -7.12 0.68
C LYS A 174 -20.78 -6.50 -0.71
N TRP A 175 -20.93 -7.31 -1.73
CA TRP A 175 -20.85 -6.95 -3.14
C TRP A 175 -22.19 -7.20 -3.82
N ASP A 176 -22.92 -6.14 -4.16
CA ASP A 176 -24.24 -6.24 -4.79
C ASP A 176 -25.20 -7.23 -4.08
N GLY A 177 -25.19 -7.21 -2.74
CA GLY A 177 -25.98 -8.11 -1.90
C GLY A 177 -25.36 -9.47 -1.59
N GLN A 178 -24.26 -9.85 -2.23
CA GLN A 178 -23.52 -11.09 -1.94
C GLN A 178 -22.39 -10.87 -0.93
N GLU A 179 -22.22 -11.81 0.00
CA GLU A 179 -21.10 -11.78 0.96
C GLU A 179 -19.89 -12.59 0.44
N LEU A 180 -18.72 -11.95 0.43
CA LEU A 180 -17.46 -12.50 -0.07
C LEU A 180 -16.34 -12.20 0.94
N VAL A 181 -15.51 -13.19 1.27
CA VAL A 181 -14.41 -13.00 2.25
C VAL A 181 -13.17 -12.46 1.55
N LEU A 182 -12.64 -11.34 2.05
CA LEU A 182 -11.37 -10.78 1.61
C LEU A 182 -10.20 -11.66 2.10
N LYS A 183 -9.30 -12.02 1.19
CA LYS A 183 -8.11 -12.83 1.46
C LYS A 183 -6.87 -11.93 1.54
N PRO A 184 -5.85 -12.29 2.34
CA PRO A 184 -4.59 -11.56 2.36
C PRO A 184 -3.90 -11.47 1.00
N GLY A 185 -3.11 -10.42 0.81
CA GLY A 185 -2.43 -10.07 -0.44
C GLY A 185 -3.30 -9.21 -1.35
N SER A 186 -2.71 -8.27 -2.09
CA SER A 186 -3.45 -7.38 -3.00
C SER A 186 -3.81 -8.03 -4.35
N ASN A 187 -3.11 -9.11 -4.72
CA ASN A 187 -3.09 -9.68 -6.06
C ASN A 187 -2.80 -8.66 -7.19
N LEU A 188 -2.00 -7.63 -6.90
CA LEU A 188 -1.43 -6.67 -7.86
C LEU A 188 0.05 -6.97 -8.10
N PRO A 189 0.57 -6.76 -9.34
CA PRO A 189 2.00 -6.97 -9.62
C PRO A 189 2.93 -6.03 -8.83
N GLU A 190 2.51 -4.79 -8.59
CA GLU A 190 3.36 -3.72 -8.07
C GLU A 190 3.22 -3.48 -6.56
N ALA A 191 2.20 -4.05 -5.92
CA ALA A 191 1.94 -3.86 -4.50
C ALA A 191 1.71 -5.21 -3.86
N ALA A 192 2.55 -5.69 -2.94
CA ALA A 192 2.33 -7.01 -2.32
C ALA A 192 1.30 -6.95 -1.17
N SER A 193 1.31 -5.86 -0.41
CA SER A 193 0.52 -5.72 0.82
C SER A 193 -0.91 -5.24 0.53
N GLY A 194 -1.88 -5.96 1.08
CA GLY A 194 -3.28 -5.69 0.80
C GLY A 194 -4.19 -6.86 1.15
N MET A 195 -5.41 -6.76 0.67
CA MET A 195 -6.38 -7.83 0.64
C MET A 195 -7.06 -7.85 -0.74
N HIS A 196 -7.54 -9.00 -1.15
CA HIS A 196 -8.26 -9.14 -2.41
C HIS A 196 -9.39 -10.16 -2.30
N VAL A 197 -10.33 -10.08 -3.23
CA VAL A 197 -11.36 -11.10 -3.39
C VAL A 197 -11.76 -11.21 -4.86
N LYS A 198 -11.96 -12.44 -5.33
CA LYS A 198 -12.53 -12.70 -6.65
C LYS A 198 -14.02 -12.38 -6.62
N LEU A 199 -14.49 -11.70 -7.64
CA LEU A 199 -15.86 -11.24 -7.77
C LEU A 199 -16.62 -12.13 -8.77
N PRO A 200 -17.96 -12.15 -8.72
CA PRO A 200 -18.78 -12.76 -9.75
C PRO A 200 -18.47 -12.19 -11.14
N PRO A 201 -18.63 -12.98 -12.22
CA PRO A 201 -18.45 -12.50 -13.58
C PRO A 201 -19.31 -11.26 -13.87
N LEU A 202 -18.73 -10.29 -14.58
CA LEU A 202 -19.43 -9.09 -15.02
C LEU A 202 -19.82 -9.21 -16.50
N SER A 203 -20.95 -8.62 -16.89
CA SER A 203 -21.36 -8.52 -18.29
C SER A 203 -21.11 -7.09 -18.80
N PRO A 204 -20.48 -6.90 -19.98
CA PRO A 204 -20.24 -5.58 -20.56
C PRO A 204 -21.50 -4.98 -21.23
N GLU A 205 -22.62 -5.70 -21.27
CA GLU A 205 -23.79 -5.33 -22.08
C GLU A 205 -24.52 -4.08 -21.58
N GLN A 206 -24.50 -3.80 -20.27
CA GLN A 206 -25.20 -2.68 -19.68
C GLN A 206 -24.37 -2.02 -18.58
N PRO A 207 -24.28 -0.68 -18.55
CA PRO A 207 -23.67 0.03 -17.45
C PRO A 207 -24.51 -0.17 -16.19
N ARG A 208 -23.84 -0.51 -15.08
CA ARG A 208 -24.46 -0.75 -13.79
C ARG A 208 -23.60 -0.15 -12.69
N GLN A 209 -24.25 0.21 -11.60
CA GLN A 209 -23.57 0.60 -10.38
C GLN A 209 -23.41 -0.64 -9.50
N LEU A 210 -22.17 -0.99 -9.20
CA LEU A 210 -21.85 -2.13 -8.35
C LEU A 210 -21.58 -1.63 -6.94
N ALA A 211 -22.57 -1.76 -6.06
CA ALA A 211 -22.47 -1.33 -4.68
C ALA A 211 -21.55 -2.27 -3.88
N PHE A 212 -20.72 -1.67 -3.02
CA PHE A 212 -19.88 -2.41 -2.10
C PHE A 212 -19.94 -1.84 -0.68
N SER A 213 -19.77 -2.70 0.31
CA SER A 213 -19.44 -2.28 1.67
C SER A 213 -18.68 -3.35 2.45
N PHE A 214 -17.80 -2.92 3.35
CA PHE A 214 -17.12 -3.82 4.27
C PHE A 214 -16.61 -3.07 5.51
N PRO A 215 -16.68 -3.69 6.70
CA PRO A 215 -15.96 -3.19 7.86
C PRO A 215 -14.46 -3.48 7.71
N LEU A 216 -13.60 -2.68 8.32
CA LEU A 216 -12.16 -2.90 8.39
C LEU A 216 -11.63 -2.42 9.75
N GLU A 217 -11.04 -3.34 10.51
CA GLU A 217 -10.26 -2.99 11.69
C GLU A 217 -8.77 -2.94 11.33
N LEU A 218 -8.17 -1.76 11.44
CA LEU A 218 -6.78 -1.52 11.11
C LEU A 218 -6.01 -1.00 12.33
N ARG A 219 -4.94 -1.70 12.67
CA ARG A 219 -4.04 -1.37 13.79
C ARG A 219 -2.78 -0.70 13.27
N GLY A 220 -2.21 0.21 14.04
CA GLY A 220 -0.96 0.88 13.68
C GLY A 220 -0.28 1.58 14.86
N MET A 221 0.93 2.08 14.63
CA MET A 221 1.64 2.99 15.54
C MET A 221 1.76 4.37 14.89
N LEU A 222 1.65 5.41 15.69
CA LEU A 222 1.95 6.78 15.23
C LEU A 222 3.45 6.92 15.07
N GLU A 223 3.88 7.60 14.01
CA GLU A 223 5.29 7.92 13.80
C GLU A 223 5.78 8.98 14.79
#